data_AF-A0AAJ0GGE9-F1
#
_entry.id   AF-A0AAJ0GGE9-F1
#
_cell.length_a   1.000
_cell.length_b   1.000
_cell.length_c   1.000
_cell.angle_alpha   90.00
_cell.angle_beta   90.00
_cell.angle_gamma   90.00
#
_symmetry.space_group_name_H-M   'P 1'
#
loop_
_entity.id
_entity.type
_entity.pdbx_description
1 polymer ?
#
loop_
_entity_poly.entity_id
_entity_poly.type
_entity_poly.pdbx_seq_one_letter_code
_entity_poly.pdbx_strand_id
1 'polypeptide(L)'
;MRLKFLITKAMDKIAARNAKFEFPITDLPNELVAHIIEFINDISALRNLACSCHRLQHLTEPVLWRKLLVRERQRLRRTLDAYGSRRERAAALQVLNVPCKSESGNDMSGLASVIRKAQNLKELMIESPSCNLADFEADEVWRPMMDQLFLPFQHAIGDGLFIPKPLQKLTRLTLHLNGPKSPYWTPDHRSLPIFLHPTLKYLKLACVNFPDDLFNEVTERATTPLQHLVLEECNITHRGLHGLLALPKALEHLYLGENCHNERQFPNHEVAPSYNHLFRRDAEATVEAIGQQKHSLRSLTYVAASVYSWSTGQLLGGVLQPRRGGIDAAFADFIELESVTAIGSSSGFERAVMSSVPPPKLRYLTYQAENPLTSPQGSSQRHNGDEAEMDRRLVALLPFLRAPSSSVPPGFKSLKIIYQRAHTQFVELTREKQTHVEKTAKALKAVYGADLTVGFKSFRGYYPPFLYGEREPEEQMIFDSEKGGFVRTAQAHHHHHLEDDDTSDDDDSDDTNSDEEWTPQPTVCV
;
A
#
# COMPACT_ATOMS: atom_id res chain seq x y z
N MET A 1 -6.50 -56.48 42.73
CA MET A 1 -5.82 -55.28 43.29
C MET A 1 -5.19 -54.35 42.25
N ARG A 2 -4.48 -54.86 41.21
CA ARG A 2 -3.83 -54.01 40.18
C ARG A 2 -4.76 -53.06 39.38
N LEU A 3 -6.01 -53.46 39.12
CA LEU A 3 -6.96 -52.64 38.36
C LEU A 3 -7.45 -51.41 39.16
N LYS A 4 -7.70 -51.58 40.47
CA LYS A 4 -8.06 -50.46 41.37
C LYS A 4 -6.94 -49.42 41.45
N PHE A 5 -5.68 -49.84 41.42
CA PHE A 5 -4.50 -48.96 41.46
C PHE A 5 -4.30 -48.18 40.14
N LEU A 6 -4.63 -48.80 38.99
CA LEU A 6 -4.57 -48.12 37.69
C LEU A 6 -5.70 -47.09 37.52
N ILE A 7 -6.90 -47.39 38.03
CA ILE A 7 -8.04 -46.45 37.99
C ILE A 7 -7.79 -45.25 38.91
N THR A 8 -7.28 -45.44 40.14
CA THR A 8 -6.92 -44.32 41.03
C THR A 8 -5.82 -43.46 40.43
N LYS A 9 -4.76 -44.05 39.85
CA LYS A 9 -3.68 -43.28 39.20
C LYS A 9 -4.13 -42.54 37.93
N ALA A 10 -5.13 -43.07 37.23
CA ALA A 10 -5.76 -42.38 36.10
C ALA A 10 -6.68 -41.24 36.57
N MET A 11 -7.43 -41.45 37.67
CA MET A 11 -8.28 -40.43 38.27
C MET A 11 -7.46 -39.29 38.91
N ASP A 12 -6.32 -39.56 39.54
CA ASP A 12 -5.39 -38.54 40.04
C ASP A 12 -4.78 -37.72 38.89
N LYS A 13 -4.49 -38.36 37.74
CA LYS A 13 -4.06 -37.66 36.52
C LYS A 13 -5.17 -36.82 35.88
N ILE A 14 -6.43 -37.25 35.97
CA ILE A 14 -7.60 -36.50 35.47
C ILE A 14 -7.93 -35.34 36.42
N ALA A 15 -7.84 -35.56 37.73
CA ALA A 15 -7.99 -34.52 38.76
C ALA A 15 -6.88 -33.46 38.65
N ALA A 16 -5.63 -33.86 38.42
CA ALA A 16 -4.53 -32.92 38.15
C ALA A 16 -4.70 -32.16 36.82
N ARG A 17 -5.38 -32.75 35.82
CA ARG A 17 -5.69 -32.08 34.54
C ARG A 17 -6.80 -31.05 34.64
N ASN A 18 -7.69 -31.18 35.64
CA ASN A 18 -8.82 -30.30 35.87
C ASN A 18 -8.67 -29.45 37.14
N ALA A 19 -7.51 -29.51 37.81
CA ALA A 19 -7.21 -28.67 38.96
C ALA A 19 -7.04 -27.22 38.46
N LYS A 20 -7.96 -26.35 38.89
CA LYS A 20 -7.85 -24.91 38.66
C LYS A 20 -6.71 -24.39 39.54
N PHE A 21 -5.53 -24.22 38.94
CA PHE A 21 -4.40 -23.61 39.62
C PHE A 21 -4.67 -22.11 39.75
N GLU A 22 -4.98 -21.67 40.97
CA GLU A 22 -5.07 -20.26 41.32
C GLU A 22 -3.76 -19.89 42.02
N PHE A 23 -3.02 -18.96 41.42
CA PHE A 23 -1.83 -18.38 42.02
C PHE A 23 -1.82 -16.87 41.75
N PRO A 24 -1.26 -16.06 42.65
CA PRO A 24 -1.07 -14.64 42.40
C PRO A 24 -0.15 -14.42 41.19
N ILE A 25 -0.54 -13.52 40.28
CA ILE A 25 0.31 -13.17 39.13
C ILE A 25 1.68 -12.60 39.58
N THR A 26 1.74 -12.03 40.78
CA THR A 26 2.95 -11.52 41.43
C THR A 26 3.89 -12.61 41.90
N ASP A 27 3.48 -13.88 41.93
CA ASP A 27 4.34 -14.98 42.36
C ASP A 27 5.07 -15.62 41.16
N LEU A 28 4.63 -15.31 39.94
CA LEU A 28 5.32 -15.74 38.72
C LEU A 28 6.63 -14.97 38.51
N PRO A 29 7.65 -15.56 37.86
CA PRO A 29 8.82 -14.84 37.33
C PRO A 29 8.43 -13.72 36.34
N ASN A 30 9.28 -12.68 36.23
CA ASN A 30 9.03 -11.53 35.35
C ASN A 30 8.82 -11.94 33.89
N GLU A 31 9.54 -12.94 33.42
CA GLU A 31 9.48 -13.45 32.05
C GLU A 31 8.10 -14.05 31.74
N LEU A 32 7.52 -14.79 32.70
CA LEU A 32 6.18 -15.36 32.53
C LEU A 32 5.10 -14.28 32.59
N VAL A 33 5.23 -13.33 33.51
CA VAL A 33 4.30 -12.19 33.59
C VAL A 33 4.36 -11.35 32.31
N ALA A 34 5.57 -11.04 31.82
CA ALA A 34 5.76 -10.33 30.56
C ALA A 34 5.11 -11.10 29.41
N HIS A 35 5.32 -12.43 29.32
CA HIS A 35 4.65 -13.25 28.32
C HIS A 35 3.12 -13.20 28.41
N ILE A 36 2.53 -13.22 29.62
CA ILE A 36 1.08 -13.07 29.78
C ILE A 36 0.62 -11.71 29.26
N ILE A 37 1.34 -10.63 29.62
CA ILE A 37 1.03 -9.26 29.20
C ILE A 37 1.04 -9.12 27.67
N GLU A 38 1.97 -9.77 26.97
CA GLU A 38 2.04 -9.75 25.51
C GLU A 38 0.77 -10.29 24.82
N PHE A 39 -0.02 -11.12 25.49
CA PHE A 39 -1.29 -11.64 24.95
C PHE A 39 -2.50 -10.75 25.26
N ILE A 40 -2.34 -9.68 26.05
CA ILE A 40 -3.42 -8.75 26.38
C ILE A 40 -3.54 -7.72 25.24
N ASN A 41 -4.58 -7.86 24.43
CA ASN A 41 -4.87 -6.91 23.34
C ASN A 41 -5.68 -5.68 23.80
N ASP A 42 -6.32 -5.77 24.96
CA ASP A 42 -7.10 -4.66 25.51
C ASP A 42 -6.19 -3.62 26.17
N ILE A 43 -6.17 -2.42 25.57
CA ILE A 43 -5.39 -1.28 26.06
C ILE A 43 -5.87 -0.86 27.46
N SER A 44 -7.16 -0.96 27.75
CA SER A 44 -7.71 -0.61 29.07
C SER A 44 -7.21 -1.57 30.14
N ALA A 45 -7.23 -2.88 29.87
CA ALA A 45 -6.62 -3.88 30.75
C ALA A 45 -5.11 -3.64 30.96
N LEU A 46 -4.35 -3.32 29.90
CA LEU A 46 -2.92 -2.99 30.03
C LEU A 46 -2.69 -1.75 30.91
N ARG A 47 -3.53 -0.71 30.78
CA ARG A 47 -3.45 0.49 31.64
C ARG A 47 -3.71 0.14 33.09
N ASN A 48 -4.78 -0.60 33.37
CA ASN A 48 -5.13 -1.01 34.72
C ASN A 48 -4.03 -1.86 35.35
N LEU A 49 -3.44 -2.77 34.58
CA LEU A 49 -2.31 -3.58 35.01
C LEU A 49 -1.08 -2.73 35.33
N ALA A 50 -0.77 -1.74 34.49
CA ALA A 50 0.34 -0.82 34.72
C ALA A 50 0.13 0.05 35.97
N CYS A 51 -1.12 0.36 36.34
CA CYS A 51 -1.46 1.12 37.55
C CYS A 51 -1.52 0.27 38.83
N SER A 52 -1.38 -1.07 38.72
CA SER A 52 -1.58 -1.97 39.85
C SER A 52 -0.43 -1.93 40.87
N CYS A 53 0.82 -2.02 40.40
CA CYS A 53 2.02 -1.92 41.23
C CYS A 53 3.26 -1.60 40.38
N HIS A 54 4.37 -1.16 40.98
CA HIS A 54 5.60 -0.79 40.25
C HIS A 54 6.15 -1.91 39.34
N ARG A 55 6.09 -3.15 39.81
CA ARG A 55 6.56 -4.30 39.05
C ARG A 55 5.74 -4.48 37.77
N LEU A 56 4.41 -4.47 37.90
CA LEU A 56 3.51 -4.59 36.76
C LEU A 56 3.58 -3.36 35.85
N GLN A 57 3.76 -2.16 36.40
CA GLN A 57 4.05 -0.95 35.63
C GLN A 57 5.26 -1.15 34.72
N HIS A 58 6.39 -1.61 35.27
CA HIS A 58 7.61 -1.82 34.52
C HIS A 58 7.47 -2.87 33.41
N LEU A 59 6.74 -3.96 33.68
CA LEU A 59 6.53 -5.03 32.69
C LEU A 59 5.47 -4.67 31.63
N THR A 60 4.49 -3.82 31.98
CA THR A 60 3.37 -3.49 31.10
C THR A 60 3.62 -2.29 30.21
N GLU A 61 4.33 -1.26 30.71
CA GLU A 61 4.62 -0.05 29.95
C GLU A 61 5.31 -0.32 28.59
N PRO A 62 6.28 -1.25 28.46
CA PRO A 62 6.88 -1.58 27.16
C PRO A 62 5.90 -2.11 26.11
N VAL A 63 4.82 -2.77 26.54
CA VAL A 63 3.75 -3.27 25.66
C VAL A 63 2.78 -2.14 25.35
N LEU A 64 2.37 -1.40 26.38
CA LEU A 64 1.44 -0.27 26.27
C LEU A 64 1.94 0.84 25.31
N TRP A 65 3.23 1.19 25.38
CA TRP A 65 3.84 2.27 24.60
C TRP A 65 4.42 1.81 23.26
N ARG A 66 4.28 0.53 22.91
CA ARG A 66 4.86 -0.03 21.68
C ARG A 66 4.34 0.62 20.41
N LYS A 67 3.05 0.97 20.39
CA LYS A 67 2.37 1.55 19.23
C LYS A 67 1.72 2.86 19.65
N LEU A 68 1.93 3.92 18.87
CA LEU A 68 1.31 5.22 19.11
C LEU A 68 0.56 5.66 17.85
N LEU A 69 -0.70 6.05 18.05
CA LEU A 69 -1.54 6.71 17.05
C LEU A 69 -1.77 8.16 17.50
N VAL A 70 -1.33 9.12 16.70
CA VAL A 70 -1.44 10.56 16.98
C VAL A 70 -2.42 11.18 16.00
N ARG A 71 -3.67 11.37 16.41
CA ARG A 71 -4.71 12.06 15.62
C ARG A 71 -4.86 13.55 15.94
N GLU A 72 -4.36 13.96 17.11
CA GLU A 72 -4.65 15.26 17.70
C GLU A 72 -3.40 15.86 18.35
N ARG A 73 -3.25 17.18 18.20
CA ARG A 73 -2.16 17.95 18.80
C ARG A 73 -2.08 17.81 20.32
N GLN A 74 -3.21 17.82 21.02
CA GLN A 74 -3.22 17.70 22.48
C GLN A 74 -2.68 16.34 22.93
N ARG A 75 -2.99 15.27 22.18
CA ARG A 75 -2.45 13.93 22.42
C ARG A 75 -0.94 13.87 22.15
N LEU A 76 -0.44 14.54 21.11
CA LEU A 76 0.99 14.64 20.85
C LEU A 76 1.73 15.32 22.01
N ARG A 77 1.20 16.44 22.52
CA ARG A 77 1.76 17.15 23.68
C ARG A 77 1.80 16.27 24.93
N ARG A 78 0.67 15.65 25.29
CA ARG A 78 0.61 14.71 26.42
C ARG A 78 1.60 13.55 26.28
N THR A 79 1.78 13.04 25.06
CA THR A 79 2.77 12.00 24.77
C THR A 79 4.19 12.51 24.99
N LEU A 80 4.50 13.73 24.53
CA LEU A 80 5.80 14.37 24.76
C LEU A 80 6.10 14.54 26.25
N ASP A 81 5.12 14.93 27.04
CA ASP A 81 5.23 15.03 28.51
C ASP A 81 5.45 13.64 29.15
N ALA A 82 4.71 12.63 28.69
CA ALA A 82 4.87 11.25 29.14
C ALA A 82 6.26 10.67 28.80
N TYR A 83 6.83 11.03 27.65
CA TYR A 83 8.18 10.65 27.24
C TYR A 83 9.26 11.45 27.96
N GLY A 84 8.97 12.70 28.32
CA GLY A 84 9.86 13.53 29.14
C GLY A 84 9.99 13.00 30.56
N SER A 85 8.91 12.46 31.13
CA SER A 85 8.91 11.91 32.49
C SER A 85 9.57 10.53 32.61
N ARG A 86 9.52 9.67 31.57
CA ARG A 86 10.20 8.37 31.55
C ARG A 86 10.77 8.03 30.18
N ARG A 87 12.10 7.91 30.11
CA ARG A 87 12.83 7.66 28.86
C ARG A 87 12.53 6.29 28.26
N GLU A 88 12.21 5.30 29.10
CA GLU A 88 11.88 3.93 28.72
C GLU A 88 10.63 3.89 27.83
N ARG A 89 9.66 4.79 28.05
CA ARG A 89 8.44 4.87 27.24
C ARG A 89 8.74 5.25 25.79
N ALA A 90 9.60 6.25 25.59
CA ALA A 90 10.03 6.64 24.25
C ALA A 90 10.85 5.52 23.59
N ALA A 91 11.70 4.83 24.37
CA ALA A 91 12.46 3.69 23.87
C ALA A 91 11.56 2.48 23.53
N ALA A 92 10.41 2.31 24.17
CA ALA A 92 9.48 1.22 23.88
C ALA A 92 8.75 1.39 22.52
N LEU A 93 8.67 2.62 22.00
CA LEU A 93 7.95 2.92 20.76
C LEU A 93 8.58 2.21 19.56
N GLN A 94 7.76 1.40 18.87
CA GLN A 94 8.15 0.65 17.66
C GLN A 94 7.31 1.05 16.44
N VAL A 95 6.07 1.49 16.63
CA VAL A 95 5.17 1.91 15.55
C VAL A 95 4.59 3.28 15.87
N LEU A 96 4.74 4.24 14.96
CA LEU A 96 4.15 5.57 15.06
C LEU A 96 3.32 5.88 13.82
N ASN A 97 2.03 6.12 14.02
CA ASN A 97 1.08 6.51 12.99
C ASN A 97 0.57 7.91 13.27
N VAL A 98 0.69 8.81 12.31
CA VAL A 98 0.21 10.19 12.37
C VAL A 98 -0.71 10.41 11.16
N PRO A 99 -1.98 9.96 11.23
CA PRO A 99 -2.93 10.10 10.14
C PRO A 99 -3.41 11.53 9.94
N CYS A 100 -3.95 11.80 8.76
CA CYS A 100 -4.68 13.01 8.45
C CYS A 100 -5.94 13.10 9.34
N LYS A 101 -6.25 14.30 9.84
CA LYS A 101 -7.52 14.60 10.50
C LYS A 101 -7.98 15.97 9.96
N SER A 102 -9.06 15.95 9.18
CA SER A 102 -9.57 17.09 8.42
C SER A 102 -10.03 18.27 9.27
N GLU A 103 -10.49 18.02 10.49
CA GLU A 103 -11.24 19.01 11.29
C GLU A 103 -10.41 19.75 12.33
N SER A 104 -9.22 19.25 12.66
CA SER A 104 -8.35 19.87 13.66
C SER A 104 -7.07 20.32 13.00
N GLY A 105 -6.85 21.63 12.90
CA GLY A 105 -5.60 22.22 12.40
C GLY A 105 -4.39 21.53 13.05
N ASN A 106 -3.79 20.59 12.32
CA ASN A 106 -2.83 19.66 12.88
C ASN A 106 -1.44 20.26 12.76
N ASP A 107 -1.03 20.92 13.83
CA ASP A 107 0.36 21.31 14.04
C ASP A 107 1.21 20.07 14.34
N MET A 108 2.12 19.73 13.42
CA MET A 108 3.10 18.65 13.56
C MET A 108 4.28 19.00 14.49
N SER A 109 4.22 20.16 15.17
CA SER A 109 5.27 20.56 16.11
C SER A 109 5.51 19.52 17.19
N GLY A 110 6.78 19.25 17.45
CA GLY A 110 7.21 18.26 18.43
C GLY A 110 7.20 16.81 17.92
N LEU A 111 6.62 16.50 16.75
CA LEU A 111 6.70 15.17 16.16
C LEU A 111 8.16 14.75 15.92
N ALA A 112 8.98 15.67 15.41
CA ALA A 112 10.42 15.46 15.25
C ALA A 112 11.13 15.09 16.56
N SER A 113 10.65 15.61 17.70
CA SER A 113 11.17 15.29 19.03
C SER A 113 10.77 13.88 19.47
N VAL A 114 9.52 13.48 19.22
CA VAL A 114 9.05 12.10 19.43
C VAL A 114 9.89 11.12 18.61
N ILE A 115 10.00 11.35 17.30
CA ILE A 115 10.73 10.48 16.36
C ILE A 115 12.19 10.32 16.80
N ARG A 116 12.85 11.42 17.20
CA ARG A 116 14.25 11.39 17.64
C ARG A 116 14.45 10.57 18.92
N LYS A 117 13.49 10.60 19.85
CA LYS A 117 13.57 9.84 21.10
C LYS A 117 13.20 8.36 20.93
N ALA A 118 12.47 8.02 19.86
CA ALA A 118 12.02 6.67 19.57
C ALA A 118 13.13 5.79 18.96
N GLN A 119 14.10 5.39 19.78
CA GLN A 119 15.28 4.65 19.34
C GLN A 119 14.97 3.25 18.76
N ASN A 120 13.80 2.70 19.10
CA ASN A 120 13.35 1.40 18.61
C ASN A 120 12.25 1.49 17.54
N LEU A 121 12.03 2.68 16.95
CA LEU A 121 11.03 2.87 15.91
C LEU A 121 11.36 2.01 14.68
N LYS A 122 10.43 1.14 14.31
CA LYS A 122 10.50 0.21 13.16
C LYS A 122 9.60 0.63 12.03
N GLU A 123 8.44 1.21 12.36
CA GLU A 123 7.42 1.61 11.41
C GLU A 123 6.96 3.04 11.70
N LEU A 124 6.97 3.87 10.66
CA LEU A 124 6.50 5.25 10.70
C LEU A 124 5.53 5.49 9.55
N MET A 125 4.34 5.98 9.87
CA MET A 125 3.39 6.51 8.89
C MET A 125 3.05 7.95 9.23
N ILE A 126 3.13 8.83 8.24
CA ILE A 126 2.75 10.23 8.36
C ILE A 126 1.89 10.62 7.15
N GLU A 127 0.72 11.20 7.44
CA GLU A 127 -0.16 11.87 6.51
C GLU A 127 -0.21 13.36 6.87
N SER A 128 -0.14 14.24 5.86
CA SER A 128 -0.30 15.67 6.07
C SER A 128 -1.72 16.05 6.52
N PRO A 129 -1.89 17.13 7.29
CA PRO A 129 -3.21 17.60 7.77
C PRO A 129 -4.26 17.82 6.68
N SER A 130 -3.84 18.38 5.54
CA SER A 130 -4.76 18.86 4.49
C SER A 130 -4.67 18.06 3.18
N CYS A 131 -4.12 16.84 3.20
CA CYS A 131 -3.81 16.11 1.96
C CYS A 131 -5.03 15.84 1.05
N ASN A 132 -6.26 15.84 1.58
CA ASN A 132 -7.49 15.60 0.81
C ASN A 132 -8.47 16.78 0.75
N LEU A 133 -8.18 17.93 1.38
CA LEU A 133 -9.15 19.03 1.56
C LEU A 133 -9.03 20.17 0.54
N ALA A 134 -8.05 20.11 -0.37
CA ALA A 134 -7.67 21.24 -1.25
C ALA A 134 -7.25 22.53 -0.49
N ASP A 135 -7.25 22.53 0.84
CA ASP A 135 -6.83 23.64 1.71
C ASP A 135 -5.36 23.46 2.14
N PHE A 136 -4.47 23.48 1.15
CA PHE A 136 -3.04 23.23 1.36
C PHE A 136 -2.36 24.44 1.99
N GLU A 137 -1.45 24.18 2.93
CA GLU A 137 -0.73 25.23 3.64
C GLU A 137 0.09 26.11 2.68
N ALA A 138 0.18 27.40 3.02
CA ALA A 138 1.10 28.31 2.35
C ALA A 138 2.56 27.93 2.64
N ASP A 139 3.47 28.35 1.76
CA ASP A 139 4.89 27.99 1.79
C ASP A 139 5.57 28.36 3.11
N GLU A 140 5.17 29.50 3.69
CA GLU A 140 5.70 30.05 4.94
C GLU A 140 5.38 29.18 6.17
N VAL A 141 4.28 28.43 6.12
CA VAL A 141 3.85 27.50 7.18
C VAL A 141 4.35 26.09 6.89
N TRP A 142 4.26 25.68 5.62
CA TRP A 142 4.62 24.34 5.19
C TRP A 142 6.12 24.07 5.33
N ARG A 143 6.99 24.99 4.93
CA ARG A 143 8.44 24.77 4.96
C ARG A 143 8.98 24.50 6.36
N PRO A 144 8.74 25.36 7.38
CA PRO A 144 9.26 25.10 8.73
C PRO A 144 8.74 23.79 9.33
N MET A 145 7.49 23.42 9.01
CA MET A 145 6.90 22.16 9.45
C MET A 145 7.66 20.95 8.87
N MET A 146 7.91 20.96 7.56
CA MET A 146 8.63 19.88 6.88
C MET A 146 10.11 19.84 7.21
N ASP A 147 10.75 21.00 7.43
CA ASP A 147 12.13 21.09 7.91
C ASP A 147 12.31 20.32 9.22
N GLN A 148 11.41 20.53 10.18
CA GLN A 148 11.43 19.80 11.44
C GLN A 148 11.17 18.31 11.22
N LEU A 149 10.24 17.96 10.34
CA LEU A 149 9.89 16.57 10.05
C LEU A 149 11.05 15.77 9.45
N PHE A 150 11.82 16.37 8.54
CA PHE A 150 12.91 15.69 7.85
C PHE A 150 14.23 15.65 8.64
N LEU A 151 14.39 16.53 9.63
CA LEU A 151 15.60 16.60 10.45
C LEU A 151 16.04 15.26 11.08
N PRO A 152 15.16 14.40 11.64
CA PRO A 152 15.55 13.08 12.13
C PRO A 152 16.15 12.17 11.04
N PHE A 153 15.70 12.27 9.78
CA PHE A 153 16.25 11.49 8.67
C PHE A 153 17.63 11.99 8.25
N GLN A 154 17.83 13.32 8.21
CA GLN A 154 19.15 13.92 8.00
C GLN A 154 20.16 13.43 9.05
N HIS A 155 19.76 13.42 10.33
CA HIS A 155 20.59 12.91 11.42
C HIS A 155 20.81 11.38 11.38
N ALA A 156 19.90 10.62 10.77
CA ALA A 156 20.03 9.17 10.66
C ALA A 156 21.15 8.76 9.71
N ILE A 157 21.44 9.57 8.68
CA ILE A 157 22.48 9.29 7.69
C ILE A 157 23.76 10.10 7.89
N GLY A 158 23.68 11.30 8.48
CA GLY A 158 24.81 12.22 8.57
C GLY A 158 25.98 11.69 9.40
N ASP A 159 27.19 12.18 9.11
CA ASP A 159 28.43 11.86 9.83
C ASP A 159 28.58 12.59 11.19
N GLY A 160 27.52 13.28 11.62
CA GLY A 160 27.52 14.08 12.85
C GLY A 160 27.68 13.26 14.14
N LEU A 161 28.05 13.96 15.21
CA LEU A 161 28.30 13.44 16.56
C LEU A 161 27.07 12.88 17.30
N PHE A 162 25.91 12.75 16.64
CA PHE A 162 24.70 12.25 17.28
C PHE A 162 24.83 10.75 17.58
N ILE A 163 25.15 10.44 18.83
CA ILE A 163 25.19 9.06 19.36
C ILE A 163 24.13 8.93 20.46
N PRO A 164 23.19 7.99 20.33
CA PRO A 164 22.92 7.15 19.16
C PRO A 164 22.23 7.94 18.04
N LYS A 165 22.50 7.57 16.78
CA LYS A 165 21.77 8.10 15.62
C LYS A 165 20.28 7.73 15.74
N PRO A 166 19.34 8.62 15.38
CA PRO A 166 17.93 8.28 15.36
C PRO A 166 17.61 7.29 14.23
N LEU A 167 16.43 6.65 14.30
CA LEU A 167 15.86 5.84 13.23
C LEU A 167 16.68 4.60 12.77
N GLN A 168 17.70 4.17 13.52
CA GLN A 168 18.56 3.04 13.12
C GLN A 168 17.87 1.67 13.15
N LYS A 169 16.58 1.61 13.52
CA LYS A 169 15.74 0.40 13.42
C LYS A 169 14.56 0.58 12.47
N LEU A 170 14.46 1.73 11.80
CA LEU A 170 13.35 2.05 10.91
C LEU A 170 13.46 1.19 9.65
N THR A 171 12.49 0.31 9.46
CA THR A 171 12.44 -0.62 8.32
C THR A 171 11.28 -0.33 7.38
N ARG A 172 10.22 0.36 7.85
CA ARG A 172 9.02 0.67 7.07
C ARG A 172 8.65 2.14 7.23
N LEU A 173 8.51 2.85 6.12
CA LEU A 173 8.09 4.24 6.08
C LEU A 173 6.94 4.41 5.08
N THR A 174 5.87 5.08 5.51
CA THR A 174 4.76 5.52 4.66
C THR A 174 4.61 7.03 4.80
N LEU A 175 4.72 7.76 3.70
CA LEU A 175 4.50 9.21 3.67
C LEU A 175 3.42 9.54 2.64
N HIS A 176 2.44 10.31 3.07
CA HIS A 176 1.48 10.98 2.21
C HIS A 176 1.49 12.46 2.58
N LEU A 177 2.31 13.24 1.87
CA LEU A 177 2.56 14.64 2.18
C LEU A 177 2.07 15.50 1.03
N ASN A 178 1.36 16.58 1.36
CA ASN A 178 1.08 17.64 0.40
C ASN A 178 2.30 18.57 0.24
N GLY A 179 2.31 19.38 -0.80
CA GLY A 179 3.25 20.48 -0.98
C GLY A 179 2.64 21.83 -0.58
N PRO A 180 3.44 22.91 -0.65
CA PRO A 180 2.92 24.25 -0.44
C PRO A 180 1.91 24.59 -1.53
N LYS A 181 0.66 24.89 -1.16
CA LYS A 181 -0.44 25.17 -2.10
C LYS A 181 -0.58 24.09 -3.18
N SER A 182 -0.31 22.83 -2.87
CA SER A 182 -0.29 21.74 -3.83
C SER A 182 -0.63 20.41 -3.14
N PRO A 183 -1.40 19.51 -3.77
CA PRO A 183 -1.56 18.16 -3.27
C PRO A 183 -0.24 17.38 -3.32
N TYR A 184 0.74 17.84 -4.09
CA TYR A 184 2.00 17.14 -4.30
C TYR A 184 3.16 17.77 -3.54
N TRP A 185 3.82 16.96 -2.73
CA TRP A 185 5.13 17.28 -2.19
C TRP A 185 6.23 17.04 -3.26
N THR A 186 7.16 17.99 -3.40
CA THR A 186 8.38 17.80 -4.21
C THR A 186 9.57 17.62 -3.28
N PRO A 187 10.23 16.45 -3.28
CA PRO A 187 11.42 16.22 -2.48
C PRO A 187 12.55 17.16 -2.91
N ASP A 188 13.39 17.52 -1.94
CA ASP A 188 14.61 18.29 -2.13
C ASP A 188 15.73 17.76 -1.23
N HIS A 189 16.87 18.46 -1.20
CA HIS A 189 18.06 18.09 -0.42
C HIS A 189 17.77 17.77 1.06
N ARG A 190 16.75 18.38 1.66
CA ARG A 190 16.39 18.16 3.07
C ARG A 190 15.80 16.78 3.30
N SER A 191 15.16 16.24 2.28
CA SER A 191 14.41 14.98 2.29
C SER A 191 15.09 13.82 1.56
N LEU A 192 16.12 14.11 0.74
CA LEU A 192 17.01 13.10 0.15
C LEU A 192 17.46 12.00 1.13
N PRO A 193 17.73 12.30 2.42
CA PRO A 193 18.06 11.27 3.41
C PRO A 193 17.05 10.13 3.57
N ILE A 194 15.77 10.34 3.25
CA ILE A 194 14.75 9.29 3.27
C ILE A 194 15.09 8.20 2.25
N PHE A 195 15.48 8.62 1.05
CA PHE A 195 15.83 7.72 -0.05
C PHE A 195 17.17 7.02 0.16
N LEU A 196 18.04 7.57 1.01
CA LEU A 196 19.36 7.05 1.36
C LEU A 196 19.40 6.31 2.70
N HIS A 197 18.25 6.05 3.31
CA HIS A 197 18.18 5.56 4.67
C HIS A 197 18.75 4.13 4.82
N PRO A 198 19.69 3.88 5.76
CA PRO A 198 20.54 2.67 5.78
C PRO A 198 19.84 1.39 6.24
N THR A 199 18.64 1.49 6.81
CA THR A 199 17.87 0.33 7.31
C THR A 199 16.50 0.20 6.67
N LEU A 200 16.12 1.13 5.80
CA LEU A 200 14.76 1.20 5.27
C LEU A 200 14.57 0.13 4.19
N LYS A 201 13.64 -0.80 4.42
CA LYS A 201 13.34 -1.91 3.50
C LYS A 201 12.05 -1.72 2.73
N TYR A 202 11.12 -0.95 3.29
CA TYR A 202 9.84 -0.63 2.69
C TYR A 202 9.62 0.88 2.71
N LEU A 203 9.31 1.44 1.54
CA LEU A 203 8.97 2.85 1.36
C LEU A 203 7.68 2.96 0.54
N LYS A 204 6.65 3.55 1.14
CA LYS A 204 5.44 3.99 0.44
C LYS A 204 5.41 5.52 0.42
N LEU A 205 5.27 6.08 -0.78
CA LEU A 205 5.15 7.50 -1.03
C LEU A 205 3.88 7.74 -1.82
N ALA A 206 3.06 8.68 -1.35
CA ALA A 206 1.86 9.11 -2.04
C ALA A 206 1.91 10.61 -2.34
N CYS A 207 1.39 11.00 -3.50
CA CYS A 207 1.31 12.40 -3.93
C CYS A 207 2.67 13.10 -3.94
N VAL A 208 3.65 12.51 -4.64
CA VAL A 208 5.03 13.03 -4.72
C VAL A 208 5.41 13.37 -6.16
N ASN A 209 6.09 14.51 -6.35
CA ASN A 209 6.73 14.89 -7.61
C ASN A 209 8.18 14.39 -7.65
N PHE A 210 8.57 13.66 -8.69
CA PHE A 210 9.94 13.20 -8.93
C PHE A 210 10.53 13.90 -10.16
N PRO A 211 11.12 15.10 -10.01
CA PRO A 211 11.69 15.85 -11.12
C PRO A 211 12.99 15.24 -11.63
N ASP A 212 13.44 15.70 -12.80
CA ASP A 212 14.64 15.20 -13.48
C ASP A 212 15.93 15.37 -12.68
N ASP A 213 16.01 16.40 -11.85
CA ASP A 213 17.22 16.84 -11.15
C ASP A 213 17.31 16.37 -9.70
N LEU A 214 16.27 15.71 -9.17
CA LEU A 214 16.18 15.32 -7.76
C LEU A 214 17.41 14.53 -7.28
N PHE A 215 17.92 13.61 -8.10
CA PHE A 215 19.00 12.70 -7.73
C PHE A 215 20.36 13.07 -8.31
N ASN A 216 20.51 14.27 -8.91
CA ASN A 216 21.78 14.72 -9.51
C ASN A 216 22.92 14.83 -8.49
N GLU A 217 22.60 15.16 -7.23
CA GLU A 217 23.57 15.32 -6.15
C GLU A 217 23.90 14.00 -5.44
N VAL A 218 23.16 12.93 -5.72
CA VAL A 218 23.41 11.62 -5.10
C VAL A 218 24.60 10.97 -5.79
N THR A 219 25.62 10.63 -5.02
CA THR A 219 26.81 9.94 -5.55
C THR A 219 26.41 8.62 -6.22
N GLU A 220 26.95 8.33 -7.41
CA GLU A 220 26.68 7.10 -8.19
C GLU A 220 26.91 5.78 -7.42
N ARG A 221 27.58 5.82 -6.26
CA ARG A 221 27.87 4.64 -5.42
C ARG A 221 26.92 4.45 -4.24
N ALA A 222 25.97 5.36 -4.03
CA ALA A 222 25.02 5.24 -2.94
C ALA A 222 24.04 4.10 -3.23
N THR A 223 24.05 3.06 -2.40
CA THR A 223 23.11 1.96 -2.49
C THR A 223 22.38 1.75 -1.18
N THR A 224 21.14 1.27 -1.24
CA THR A 224 20.26 1.13 -0.09
C THR A 224 19.69 -0.29 0.04
N PRO A 225 19.25 -0.70 1.24
CA PRO A 225 18.63 -2.00 1.46
C PRO A 225 17.14 -2.03 1.09
N LEU A 226 16.64 -1.05 0.33
CA LEU A 226 15.23 -0.95 -0.03
C LEU A 226 14.83 -2.16 -0.88
N GLN A 227 13.79 -2.87 -0.45
CA GLN A 227 13.26 -4.07 -1.10
C GLN A 227 11.85 -3.85 -1.66
N HIS A 228 11.08 -2.94 -1.06
CA HIS A 228 9.71 -2.63 -1.46
C HIS A 228 9.54 -1.13 -1.65
N LEU A 229 9.13 -0.72 -2.85
CA LEU A 229 8.83 0.66 -3.20
C LEU A 229 7.40 0.76 -3.73
N VAL A 230 6.60 1.61 -3.12
CA VAL A 230 5.23 1.91 -3.53
C VAL A 230 5.12 3.41 -3.80
N LEU A 231 4.86 3.77 -5.05
CA LEU A 231 4.57 5.12 -5.50
C LEU A 231 3.09 5.17 -5.87
N GLU A 232 2.30 5.98 -5.17
CA GLU A 232 0.85 6.05 -5.33
C GLU A 232 0.44 7.48 -5.68
N GLU A 233 -0.26 7.68 -6.80
CA GLU A 233 -0.60 9.02 -7.30
C GLU A 233 0.63 9.94 -7.40
N CYS A 234 1.75 9.45 -7.91
CA CYS A 234 2.98 10.23 -8.02
C CYS A 234 3.12 10.86 -9.42
N ASN A 235 3.67 12.08 -9.48
CA ASN A 235 4.10 12.69 -10.72
C ASN A 235 5.55 12.32 -10.99
N ILE A 236 5.81 11.54 -12.03
CA ILE A 236 7.14 10.93 -12.24
C ILE A 236 7.67 11.26 -13.63
N THR A 237 8.89 11.79 -13.72
CA THR A 237 9.61 11.88 -15.00
C THR A 237 10.48 10.63 -15.23
N HIS A 238 10.90 10.39 -16.48
CA HIS A 238 11.81 9.27 -16.78
C HIS A 238 13.14 9.36 -16.04
N ARG A 239 13.74 10.56 -15.94
CA ARG A 239 15.01 10.75 -15.22
C ARG A 239 14.83 10.65 -13.71
N GLY A 240 13.73 11.18 -13.17
CA GLY A 240 13.39 11.02 -11.75
C GLY A 240 13.23 9.54 -11.37
N LEU A 241 12.53 8.75 -12.21
CA LEU A 241 12.41 7.30 -12.02
C LEU A 241 13.76 6.61 -12.12
N HIS A 242 14.58 6.96 -13.11
CA HIS A 242 15.91 6.39 -13.29
C HIS A 242 16.79 6.66 -12.06
N GLY A 243 16.87 7.91 -11.59
CA GLY A 243 17.63 8.26 -10.40
C GLY A 243 17.14 7.52 -9.14
N LEU A 244 15.83 7.43 -8.95
CA LEU A 244 15.23 6.72 -7.81
C LEU A 244 15.56 5.22 -7.82
N LEU A 245 15.43 4.56 -8.98
CA LEU A 245 15.67 3.12 -9.13
C LEU A 245 17.15 2.76 -9.22
N ALA A 246 18.06 3.73 -9.27
CA ALA A 246 19.50 3.49 -9.13
C ALA A 246 19.91 3.20 -7.68
N LEU A 247 19.14 3.67 -6.69
CA LEU A 247 19.51 3.61 -5.27
C LEU A 247 19.36 2.21 -4.65
N PRO A 248 18.26 1.47 -4.87
CA PRO A 248 18.10 0.16 -4.25
C PRO A 248 19.12 -0.85 -4.80
N LYS A 249 19.75 -1.63 -3.92
CA LYS A 249 20.67 -2.70 -4.36
C LYS A 249 19.93 -3.89 -4.99
N ALA A 250 18.75 -4.20 -4.46
CA ALA A 250 17.98 -5.39 -4.82
C ALA A 250 16.49 -5.17 -4.52
N LEU A 251 15.85 -4.28 -5.27
CA LEU A 251 14.41 -4.05 -5.16
C LEU A 251 13.65 -5.31 -5.61
N GLU A 252 12.79 -5.83 -4.75
CA GLU A 252 12.00 -7.03 -5.01
C GLU A 252 10.57 -6.69 -5.46
N HIS A 253 10.01 -5.58 -4.97
CA HIS A 253 8.65 -5.16 -5.26
C HIS A 253 8.60 -3.69 -5.66
N LEU A 254 8.06 -3.42 -6.85
CA LEU A 254 7.79 -2.08 -7.34
C LEU A 254 6.31 -1.93 -7.65
N TYR A 255 5.65 -1.00 -6.96
CA TYR A 255 4.35 -0.46 -7.35
C TYR A 255 4.59 0.96 -7.87
N LEU A 256 4.44 1.13 -9.18
CA LEU A 256 4.65 2.38 -9.92
C LEU A 256 3.28 2.94 -10.31
N GLY A 257 2.69 3.73 -9.42
CA GLY A 257 1.43 4.41 -9.63
C GLY A 257 1.62 5.86 -10.05
N GLU A 258 1.39 6.15 -11.32
CA GLU A 258 1.33 7.52 -11.81
C GLU A 258 0.08 8.24 -11.24
N ASN A 259 0.09 9.57 -11.23
CA ASN A 259 -1.08 10.38 -10.90
C ASN A 259 -2.22 10.12 -11.92
N CYS A 260 -3.35 9.62 -11.44
CA CYS A 260 -4.53 9.30 -12.24
C CYS A 260 -5.83 9.79 -11.62
N HIS A 261 -5.94 9.78 -10.29
CA HIS A 261 -7.14 10.20 -9.58
C HIS A 261 -7.08 11.69 -9.21
N ASN A 262 -5.92 12.16 -8.76
CA ASN A 262 -5.77 13.51 -8.25
C ASN A 262 -5.89 14.60 -9.32
N GLU A 263 -5.55 14.34 -10.59
CA GLU A 263 -5.83 15.28 -11.69
C GLU A 263 -7.33 15.66 -11.77
N ARG A 264 -8.24 14.74 -11.40
CA ARG A 264 -9.69 15.01 -11.39
C ARG A 264 -10.14 15.70 -10.10
N GLN A 265 -9.56 15.30 -8.97
CA GLN A 265 -9.91 15.87 -7.67
C GLN A 265 -9.41 17.31 -7.53
N PHE A 266 -8.28 17.62 -8.16
CA PHE A 266 -7.59 18.91 -8.05
C PHE A 266 -7.34 19.52 -9.44
N PRO A 267 -8.39 19.83 -10.23
CA PRO A 267 -8.27 20.20 -11.65
C PRO A 267 -7.54 21.53 -11.89
N ASN A 268 -7.40 22.35 -10.86
CA ASN A 268 -6.71 23.64 -10.93
C ASN A 268 -5.19 23.53 -10.69
N HIS A 269 -4.67 22.32 -10.42
CA HIS A 269 -3.24 22.11 -10.22
C HIS A 269 -2.58 21.65 -11.52
N GLU A 270 -1.76 22.53 -12.11
CA GLU A 270 -1.01 22.23 -13.31
C GLU A 270 0.11 21.22 -13.02
N VAL A 271 0.04 20.06 -13.68
CA VAL A 271 1.12 19.07 -13.71
C VAL A 271 2.01 19.36 -14.92
N ALA A 272 3.32 19.48 -14.70
CA ALA A 272 4.24 19.77 -15.80
C ALA A 272 4.14 18.70 -16.90
N PRO A 273 4.16 19.07 -18.20
CA PRO A 273 4.03 18.14 -19.31
C PRO A 273 5.15 17.09 -19.43
N SER A 274 6.15 17.10 -18.57
CA SER A 274 7.19 16.06 -18.49
C SER A 274 6.82 14.90 -17.56
N TYR A 275 5.86 15.08 -16.64
CA TYR A 275 5.44 14.07 -15.69
C TYR A 275 4.43 13.07 -16.27
N ASN A 276 4.53 11.82 -15.84
CA ASN A 276 3.61 10.72 -16.14
C ASN A 276 3.59 10.31 -17.61
N HIS A 277 2.69 9.37 -17.93
CA HIS A 277 2.58 8.71 -19.21
C HIS A 277 3.90 8.05 -19.64
N LEU A 278 4.64 7.47 -18.69
CA LEU A 278 5.99 6.96 -18.86
C LEU A 278 6.12 6.05 -20.10
N PHE A 279 5.32 4.98 -20.18
CA PHE A 279 5.32 4.04 -21.31
C PHE A 279 4.71 4.61 -22.61
N ARG A 280 3.89 5.67 -22.54
CA ARG A 280 3.31 6.29 -23.75
C ARG A 280 4.28 7.28 -24.37
N ARG A 281 5.05 8.01 -23.56
CA ARG A 281 6.00 9.02 -24.01
C ARG A 281 7.32 8.42 -24.44
N ASP A 282 7.92 7.61 -23.57
CA ASP A 282 9.21 6.98 -23.82
C ASP A 282 9.30 5.64 -23.09
N ALA A 283 8.82 4.58 -23.76
CA ALA A 283 8.84 3.24 -23.22
C ALA A 283 10.26 2.68 -23.05
N GLU A 284 11.21 3.08 -23.91
CA GLU A 284 12.61 2.64 -23.80
C GLU A 284 13.26 3.21 -22.53
N ALA A 285 13.15 4.52 -22.30
CA ALA A 285 13.68 5.15 -21.09
C ALA A 285 13.00 4.61 -19.80
N THR A 286 11.72 4.27 -19.88
CA THR A 286 10.99 3.65 -18.75
C THR A 286 11.52 2.24 -18.45
N VAL A 287 11.71 1.42 -19.48
CA VAL A 287 12.30 0.08 -19.37
C VAL A 287 13.73 0.16 -18.85
N GLU A 288 14.54 1.09 -19.35
CA GLU A 288 15.91 1.32 -18.88
C GLU A 288 15.93 1.64 -17.39
N ALA A 289 15.09 2.57 -16.93
CA ALA A 289 14.98 2.93 -15.52
C ALA A 289 14.59 1.72 -14.65
N ILE A 290 13.58 0.95 -15.04
CA ILE A 290 13.12 -0.26 -14.32
C ILE A 290 14.19 -1.38 -14.39
N GLY A 291 14.91 -1.46 -15.52
CA GLY A 291 15.95 -2.43 -15.81
C GLY A 291 17.13 -2.40 -14.84
N GLN A 292 17.33 -1.30 -14.11
CA GLN A 292 18.29 -1.20 -13.02
C GLN A 292 18.06 -2.24 -11.90
N GLN A 293 16.83 -2.75 -11.78
CA GLN A 293 16.43 -3.73 -10.76
C GLN A 293 16.11 -5.11 -11.36
N LYS A 294 16.50 -5.37 -12.62
CA LYS A 294 16.11 -6.60 -13.35
C LYS A 294 16.54 -7.92 -12.69
N HIS A 295 17.63 -7.90 -11.91
CA HIS A 295 18.15 -9.09 -11.23
C HIS A 295 17.42 -9.46 -9.94
N SER A 296 16.62 -8.56 -9.37
CA SER A 296 15.96 -8.78 -8.07
C SER A 296 14.45 -8.62 -8.10
N LEU A 297 13.90 -7.90 -9.09
CA LEU A 297 12.48 -7.57 -9.12
C LEU A 297 11.62 -8.82 -9.29
N ARG A 298 10.79 -9.13 -8.29
CA ARG A 298 9.86 -10.27 -8.24
C ARG A 298 8.43 -9.88 -8.60
N SER A 299 8.05 -8.65 -8.29
CA SER A 299 6.71 -8.13 -8.57
C SER A 299 6.75 -6.71 -9.09
N LEU A 300 6.04 -6.46 -10.19
CA LEU A 300 5.86 -5.14 -10.78
C LEU A 300 4.36 -4.83 -10.93
N THR A 301 3.92 -3.73 -10.34
CA THR A 301 2.61 -3.12 -10.63
C THR A 301 2.82 -1.79 -11.31
N TYR A 302 2.17 -1.56 -12.45
CA TYR A 302 2.16 -0.27 -13.13
C TYR A 302 0.73 0.25 -13.24
N VAL A 303 0.48 1.44 -12.69
CA VAL A 303 -0.79 2.17 -12.84
C VAL A 303 -0.54 3.31 -13.82
N ALA A 304 -1.19 3.25 -14.97
CA ALA A 304 -1.03 4.25 -16.01
C ALA A 304 -1.88 5.49 -15.71
N ALA A 305 -1.34 6.69 -15.93
CA ALA A 305 -2.13 7.94 -15.83
C ALA A 305 -3.35 7.97 -16.79
N SER A 306 -3.41 7.06 -17.78
CA SER A 306 -4.51 6.93 -18.74
C SER A 306 -5.76 6.22 -18.21
N VAL A 307 -5.80 5.74 -16.95
CA VAL A 307 -6.97 5.00 -16.38
C VAL A 307 -8.30 5.73 -16.64
N TYR A 308 -8.24 7.05 -16.78
CA TYR A 308 -9.39 7.96 -16.83
C TYR A 308 -9.38 8.98 -17.96
N SER A 309 -8.34 9.00 -18.79
CA SER A 309 -8.13 9.99 -19.85
C SER A 309 -8.82 9.58 -21.15
N TRP A 310 -10.15 9.67 -21.18
CA TRP A 310 -10.89 9.65 -22.46
C TRP A 310 -11.11 11.07 -23.00
N SER A 311 -11.13 12.09 -22.15
CA SER A 311 -11.51 13.45 -22.52
C SER A 311 -10.34 14.36 -22.95
N THR A 312 -9.15 14.25 -22.34
CA THR A 312 -8.00 15.13 -22.66
C THR A 312 -7.07 14.56 -23.73
N GLY A 313 -7.15 13.27 -24.02
CA GLY A 313 -6.29 12.56 -24.99
C GLY A 313 -6.50 12.96 -26.46
N GLN A 314 -7.61 13.62 -26.81
CA GLN A 314 -7.89 14.06 -28.18
C GLN A 314 -7.22 15.39 -28.56
N LEU A 315 -6.93 16.27 -27.60
CA LEU A 315 -6.31 17.59 -27.90
C LEU A 315 -4.78 17.55 -27.87
N LEU A 316 -4.16 16.69 -27.06
CA LEU A 316 -2.69 16.54 -26.99
C LEU A 316 -2.16 15.29 -27.70
N GLY A 317 -3.03 14.34 -28.07
CA GLY A 317 -2.65 13.10 -28.77
C GLY A 317 -2.09 13.31 -30.18
N GLY A 318 -2.23 14.50 -30.75
CA GLY A 318 -1.64 14.86 -32.05
C GLY A 318 -0.20 15.36 -31.98
N VAL A 319 0.32 15.75 -30.80
CA VAL A 319 1.63 16.43 -30.66
C VAL A 319 2.74 15.50 -30.17
N LEU A 320 2.40 14.43 -29.44
CA LEU A 320 3.36 13.44 -28.97
C LEU A 320 3.27 12.19 -29.85
N GLN A 321 4.04 12.17 -30.95
CA GLN A 321 4.27 10.91 -31.66
C GLN A 321 5.08 10.00 -30.74
N PRO A 322 4.57 8.81 -30.37
CA PRO A 322 5.37 7.85 -29.62
C PRO A 322 6.62 7.56 -30.43
N ARG A 323 7.80 7.69 -29.80
CA ARG A 323 9.05 7.21 -30.40
C ARG A 323 8.85 5.72 -30.70
N ARG A 324 9.02 5.34 -31.97
CA ARG A 324 9.02 3.93 -32.39
C ARG A 324 10.30 3.28 -31.90
N GLY A 325 10.34 2.97 -30.62
CA GLY A 325 11.41 2.25 -29.96
C GLY A 325 11.19 0.74 -30.00
N GLY A 326 12.30 -0.01 -29.98
CA GLY A 326 12.32 -1.47 -29.94
C GLY A 326 12.11 -1.98 -28.52
N ILE A 327 10.88 -1.90 -28.00
CA ILE A 327 10.55 -2.42 -26.65
C ILE A 327 10.20 -3.92 -26.63
N ASP A 328 10.36 -4.60 -27.77
CA ASP A 328 10.10 -6.03 -27.82
C ASP A 328 11.16 -6.79 -27.00
N ALA A 329 10.73 -7.77 -26.21
CA ALA A 329 11.59 -8.50 -25.26
C ALA A 329 12.30 -7.62 -24.22
N ALA A 330 11.81 -6.40 -23.96
CA ALA A 330 12.36 -5.48 -22.97
C ALA A 330 12.52 -6.09 -21.57
N PHE A 331 11.63 -7.02 -21.21
CA PHE A 331 11.63 -7.70 -19.91
C PHE A 331 12.26 -9.11 -19.91
N ALA A 332 12.90 -9.53 -21.00
CA ALA A 332 13.49 -10.88 -21.10
C ALA A 332 14.55 -11.16 -20.02
N ASP A 333 15.32 -10.14 -19.64
CA ASP A 333 16.40 -10.23 -18.63
C ASP A 333 15.90 -10.17 -17.18
N PHE A 334 14.59 -10.05 -16.94
CA PHE A 334 14.02 -9.98 -15.59
C PHE A 334 13.86 -11.37 -15.00
N ILE A 335 14.98 -11.99 -14.64
CA ILE A 335 15.07 -13.42 -14.30
C ILE A 335 14.31 -13.81 -13.02
N GLU A 336 14.03 -12.86 -12.12
CA GLU A 336 13.29 -13.10 -10.88
C GLU A 336 11.82 -12.67 -10.94
N LEU A 337 11.36 -12.06 -12.04
CA LEU A 337 10.01 -11.47 -12.11
C LEU A 337 8.95 -12.57 -12.20
N GLU A 338 8.13 -12.70 -11.16
CA GLU A 338 7.10 -13.73 -11.03
C GLU A 338 5.68 -13.19 -11.27
N SER A 339 5.43 -11.93 -10.93
CA SER A 339 4.09 -11.32 -11.07
C SER A 339 4.12 -9.92 -11.66
N VAL A 340 3.22 -9.67 -12.60
CA VAL A 340 3.02 -8.34 -13.21
C VAL A 340 1.55 -7.95 -13.14
N THR A 341 1.30 -6.72 -12.70
CA THR A 341 -0.02 -6.10 -12.64
C THR A 341 -0.03 -4.83 -13.49
N ALA A 342 -0.97 -4.73 -14.42
CA ALA A 342 -1.27 -3.49 -15.13
C ALA A 342 -2.62 -2.95 -14.67
N ILE A 343 -2.65 -1.69 -14.25
CA ILE A 343 -3.88 -0.96 -13.90
C ILE A 343 -4.04 0.21 -14.88
N GLY A 344 -5.16 0.24 -15.60
CA GLY A 344 -5.37 1.12 -16.74
C GLY A 344 -4.84 0.56 -18.06
N SER A 345 -5.00 1.33 -19.14
CA SER A 345 -4.61 0.90 -20.49
C SER A 345 -3.22 1.41 -20.86
N SER A 346 -2.27 0.50 -21.02
CA SER A 346 -0.93 0.80 -21.53
C SER A 346 -0.43 -0.33 -22.43
N SER A 347 -0.69 -0.18 -23.74
CA SER A 347 -0.20 -1.14 -24.74
C SER A 347 1.32 -1.19 -24.80
N GLY A 348 2.01 -0.08 -24.53
CA GLY A 348 3.47 -0.03 -24.44
C GLY A 348 3.99 -0.92 -23.30
N PHE A 349 3.36 -0.85 -22.12
CA PHE A 349 3.74 -1.70 -20.99
C PHE A 349 3.47 -3.17 -21.26
N GLU A 350 2.27 -3.52 -21.72
CA GLU A 350 1.91 -4.90 -22.04
C GLU A 350 2.86 -5.51 -23.09
N ARG A 351 3.16 -4.74 -24.15
CA ARG A 351 4.11 -5.14 -25.18
C ARG A 351 5.49 -5.35 -24.59
N ALA A 352 6.01 -4.40 -23.81
CA ALA A 352 7.34 -4.51 -23.19
C ALA A 352 7.48 -5.81 -22.37
N VAL A 353 6.44 -6.19 -21.63
CA VAL A 353 6.47 -7.37 -20.75
C VAL A 353 6.38 -8.69 -21.52
N MET A 354 5.51 -8.80 -22.52
CA MET A 354 5.14 -10.11 -23.10
C MET A 354 5.51 -10.33 -24.57
N SER A 355 5.99 -9.30 -25.28
CA SER A 355 6.36 -9.47 -26.70
C SER A 355 7.73 -10.12 -26.87
N SER A 356 7.81 -10.99 -27.88
CA SER A 356 8.98 -11.77 -28.30
C SER A 356 9.49 -12.77 -27.24
N VAL A 357 10.03 -12.27 -26.13
CA VAL A 357 10.59 -13.10 -25.04
C VAL A 357 10.15 -12.51 -23.68
N PRO A 358 9.22 -13.17 -22.96
CA PRO A 358 8.77 -12.73 -21.64
C PRO A 358 9.78 -13.09 -20.55
N PRO A 359 9.65 -12.52 -19.34
CA PRO A 359 10.45 -12.93 -18.20
C PRO A 359 10.32 -14.44 -17.92
N PRO A 360 11.43 -15.16 -17.70
CA PRO A 360 11.42 -16.62 -17.66
C PRO A 360 10.67 -17.22 -16.46
N LYS A 361 10.60 -16.49 -15.34
CA LYS A 361 9.89 -16.92 -14.11
C LYS A 361 8.48 -16.37 -13.98
N LEU A 362 7.98 -15.63 -14.97
CA LEU A 362 6.67 -15.00 -14.90
C LEU A 362 5.57 -16.06 -14.81
N ARG A 363 4.76 -15.96 -13.76
CA ARG A 363 3.69 -16.92 -13.42
C ARG A 363 2.32 -16.29 -13.41
N TYR A 364 2.23 -15.03 -12.99
CA TYR A 364 0.96 -14.38 -12.69
C TYR A 364 0.87 -13.05 -13.42
N LEU A 365 -0.20 -12.88 -14.19
CA LEU A 365 -0.56 -11.61 -14.81
C LEU A 365 -1.87 -11.12 -14.22
N THR A 366 -1.92 -9.84 -13.86
CA THR A 366 -3.17 -9.17 -13.48
C THR A 366 -3.39 -7.95 -14.37
N TYR A 367 -4.59 -7.83 -14.92
CA TYR A 367 -4.99 -6.66 -15.69
C TYR A 367 -6.27 -6.07 -15.11
N GLN A 368 -6.21 -4.80 -14.71
CA GLN A 368 -7.32 -4.08 -14.09
C GLN A 368 -7.67 -2.86 -14.92
N ALA A 369 -8.92 -2.78 -15.39
CA ALA A 369 -9.40 -1.64 -16.18
C ALA A 369 -10.93 -1.54 -16.13
N GLU A 370 -11.50 -0.46 -16.66
CA GLU A 370 -12.97 -0.31 -16.74
C GLU A 370 -13.63 -1.32 -17.69
N ASN A 371 -12.99 -1.56 -18.83
CA ASN A 371 -13.45 -2.51 -19.84
C ASN A 371 -12.28 -3.38 -20.34
N PRO A 372 -11.80 -4.33 -19.51
CA PRO A 372 -10.59 -5.10 -19.79
C PRO A 372 -10.77 -6.16 -20.88
N LEU A 373 -12.00 -6.65 -21.07
CA LEU A 373 -12.33 -7.59 -22.15
C LEU A 373 -13.12 -6.85 -23.24
N THR A 374 -12.53 -6.73 -24.42
CA THR A 374 -13.22 -6.24 -25.61
C THR A 374 -13.93 -7.41 -26.29
N SER A 375 -15.25 -7.30 -26.46
CA SER A 375 -15.97 -8.22 -27.33
C SER A 375 -15.43 -8.04 -28.77
N PRO A 376 -15.25 -9.12 -29.54
CA PRO A 376 -14.96 -9.02 -30.97
C PRO A 376 -16.18 -8.48 -31.72
N GLN A 377 -16.48 -7.20 -31.56
CA GLN A 377 -17.55 -6.53 -32.30
C GLN A 377 -17.12 -6.46 -33.77
N GLY A 378 -17.81 -7.21 -34.63
CA GLY A 378 -17.71 -7.06 -36.09
C GLY A 378 -17.27 -8.28 -36.89
N SER A 379 -16.91 -9.41 -36.27
CA SER A 379 -16.63 -10.65 -37.03
C SER A 379 -17.86 -11.56 -37.13
N SER A 380 -18.95 -11.05 -37.71
CA SER A 380 -20.07 -11.88 -38.17
C SER A 380 -19.74 -12.70 -39.42
N GLN A 381 -18.46 -12.78 -39.83
CA GLN A 381 -18.01 -13.76 -40.80
C GLN A 381 -18.04 -15.14 -40.15
N ARG A 382 -19.06 -15.91 -40.55
CA ARG A 382 -19.12 -17.37 -40.38
C ARG A 382 -17.87 -18.00 -40.98
N HIS A 383 -16.81 -18.10 -40.20
CA HIS A 383 -15.64 -18.88 -40.59
C HIS A 383 -15.88 -20.33 -40.18
N ASN A 384 -15.87 -21.21 -41.18
CA ASN A 384 -15.70 -22.66 -41.00
C ASN A 384 -14.24 -22.97 -40.60
N GLY A 385 -13.67 -22.20 -39.67
CA GLY A 385 -12.29 -22.34 -39.21
C GLY A 385 -12.16 -23.47 -38.20
N ASP A 386 -10.97 -24.07 -38.16
CA ASP A 386 -10.54 -25.02 -37.13
C ASP A 386 -10.75 -24.42 -35.72
N GLU A 387 -11.24 -25.23 -34.77
CA GLU A 387 -11.47 -24.81 -33.38
C GLU A 387 -10.19 -24.22 -32.75
N ALA A 388 -9.03 -24.78 -33.10
CA ALA A 388 -7.74 -24.31 -32.62
C ALA A 388 -7.40 -22.87 -33.06
N GLU A 389 -7.83 -22.47 -34.26
CA GLU A 389 -7.62 -21.10 -34.77
C GLU A 389 -8.56 -20.11 -34.07
N MET A 390 -9.79 -20.53 -33.75
CA MET A 390 -10.72 -19.73 -32.97
C MET A 390 -10.19 -19.49 -31.55
N ASP A 391 -9.66 -20.53 -30.89
CA ASP A 391 -9.09 -20.43 -29.55
C ASP A 391 -7.90 -19.46 -29.52
N ARG A 392 -6.99 -19.54 -30.50
CA ARG A 392 -5.88 -18.60 -30.64
C ARG A 392 -6.36 -17.15 -30.79
N ARG A 393 -7.42 -16.92 -31.57
CA ARG A 393 -8.00 -15.58 -31.74
C ARG A 393 -8.61 -15.05 -30.45
N LEU A 394 -9.31 -15.88 -29.68
CA LEU A 394 -9.88 -15.47 -28.39
C LEU A 394 -8.77 -15.07 -27.40
N VAL A 395 -7.71 -15.86 -27.34
CA VAL A 395 -6.55 -15.58 -26.50
C VAL A 395 -5.80 -14.32 -26.95
N ALA A 396 -5.72 -14.06 -28.25
CA ALA A 396 -5.12 -12.83 -28.80
C ALA A 396 -5.96 -11.55 -28.53
N LEU A 397 -7.14 -11.65 -27.92
CA LEU A 397 -7.89 -10.49 -27.44
C LEU A 397 -7.60 -10.17 -25.98
N LEU A 398 -6.91 -11.07 -25.26
CA LEU A 398 -6.58 -10.86 -23.86
C LEU A 398 -5.50 -9.78 -23.72
N PRO A 399 -5.61 -8.92 -22.69
CA PRO A 399 -4.51 -8.04 -22.30
C PRO A 399 -3.22 -8.84 -22.12
N PHE A 400 -2.08 -8.21 -22.40
CA PHE A 400 -0.75 -8.84 -22.48
C PHE A 400 -0.53 -9.82 -23.65
N LEU A 401 -1.56 -10.49 -24.14
CA LEU A 401 -1.47 -11.51 -25.21
C LEU A 401 -1.94 -11.00 -26.58
N ARG A 402 -2.32 -9.73 -26.64
CA ARG A 402 -2.84 -9.08 -27.86
C ARG A 402 -1.81 -8.69 -28.90
N ALA A 403 -0.54 -8.63 -28.53
CA ALA A 403 0.52 -8.39 -29.50
C ALA A 403 0.73 -9.66 -30.35
N PRO A 404 0.85 -9.55 -31.70
CA PRO A 404 1.11 -10.72 -32.55
C PRO A 404 2.41 -11.44 -32.20
N SER A 405 3.39 -10.72 -31.65
CA SER A 405 4.66 -11.26 -31.17
C SER A 405 4.61 -11.73 -29.72
N SER A 406 3.46 -11.69 -29.04
CA SER A 406 3.37 -12.12 -27.65
C SER A 406 3.72 -13.60 -27.51
N SER A 407 4.45 -13.94 -26.46
CA SER A 407 4.77 -15.32 -26.12
C SER A 407 4.61 -15.54 -24.62
N VAL A 408 4.31 -16.78 -24.23
CA VAL A 408 3.99 -17.15 -22.85
C VAL A 408 5.11 -18.06 -22.32
N PRO A 409 5.69 -17.76 -21.15
CA PRO A 409 6.76 -18.60 -20.62
C PRO A 409 6.19 -19.96 -20.16
N PRO A 410 7.00 -21.05 -20.18
CA PRO A 410 6.52 -22.39 -19.82
C PRO A 410 5.94 -22.51 -18.40
N GLY A 411 6.37 -21.62 -17.49
CA GLY A 411 5.91 -21.58 -16.10
C GLY A 411 4.64 -20.75 -15.85
N PHE A 412 4.03 -20.18 -16.90
CA PHE A 412 2.85 -19.31 -16.75
C PHE A 412 1.66 -20.08 -16.17
N LYS A 413 1.03 -19.52 -15.13
CA LYS A 413 -0.03 -20.19 -14.36
C LYS A 413 -1.40 -19.55 -14.55
N SER A 414 -1.49 -18.22 -14.41
CA SER A 414 -2.80 -17.58 -14.44
C SER A 414 -2.79 -16.15 -14.95
N LEU A 415 -3.90 -15.81 -15.61
CA LEU A 415 -4.30 -14.45 -15.94
C LEU A 415 -5.50 -14.06 -15.08
N LYS A 416 -5.39 -12.92 -14.42
CA LYS A 416 -6.45 -12.32 -13.62
C LYS A 416 -6.93 -11.05 -14.27
N ILE A 417 -8.24 -10.94 -14.47
CA ILE A 417 -8.88 -9.77 -15.04
C ILE A 417 -9.78 -9.14 -14.00
N ILE A 418 -9.57 -7.87 -13.70
CA ILE A 418 -10.37 -7.13 -12.72
C ILE A 418 -11.11 -6.01 -13.44
N TYR A 419 -12.44 -6.08 -13.43
CA TYR A 419 -13.28 -4.96 -13.82
C TYR A 419 -13.24 -3.90 -12.72
N GLN A 420 -12.76 -2.71 -13.05
CA GLN A 420 -12.74 -1.55 -12.15
C GLN A 420 -13.81 -0.56 -12.60
N ARG A 421 -14.81 -0.27 -11.77
CA ARG A 421 -15.75 0.83 -12.07
C ARG A 421 -15.76 1.86 -10.96
N ALA A 422 -15.71 3.11 -11.37
CA ALA A 422 -16.03 4.24 -10.50
C ALA A 422 -17.55 4.26 -10.24
N HIS A 423 -17.95 4.48 -8.99
CA HIS A 423 -19.31 4.88 -8.59
C HIS A 423 -20.48 3.94 -8.89
N THR A 424 -20.26 2.65 -9.20
CA THR A 424 -21.37 1.71 -9.41
C THR A 424 -21.29 0.48 -8.52
N GLN A 425 -22.46 0.05 -8.04
CA GLN A 425 -22.66 -1.26 -7.46
C GLN A 425 -22.36 -2.34 -8.52
N PHE A 426 -22.03 -3.54 -8.06
CA PHE A 426 -21.74 -4.70 -8.91
C PHE A 426 -22.75 -4.81 -10.06
N VAL A 427 -22.29 -4.69 -11.30
CA VAL A 427 -23.12 -4.95 -12.47
C VAL A 427 -22.84 -6.36 -12.94
N GLU A 428 -23.85 -7.22 -12.83
CA GLU A 428 -23.78 -8.59 -13.31
C GLU A 428 -23.37 -8.62 -14.78
N LEU A 429 -22.41 -9.48 -15.12
CA LEU A 429 -21.97 -9.64 -16.50
C LEU A 429 -23.15 -10.14 -17.34
N THR A 430 -23.39 -9.51 -18.50
CA THR A 430 -24.40 -10.00 -19.45
C THR A 430 -24.12 -11.44 -19.85
N ARG A 431 -25.15 -12.22 -20.20
CA ARG A 431 -24.98 -13.62 -20.66
C ARG A 431 -23.99 -13.76 -21.81
N GLU A 432 -23.94 -12.77 -22.70
CA GLU A 432 -22.95 -12.70 -23.79
C GLU A 432 -21.52 -12.59 -23.26
N LYS A 433 -21.28 -11.67 -22.31
CA LYS A 433 -19.97 -11.52 -21.64
C LYS A 433 -19.61 -12.77 -20.84
N GLN A 434 -20.57 -13.38 -20.16
CA GLN A 434 -20.35 -14.63 -19.43
C GLN A 434 -19.89 -15.75 -20.37
N THR A 435 -20.60 -15.92 -21.49
CA THR A 435 -20.24 -16.89 -22.54
C THR A 435 -18.86 -16.60 -23.12
N HIS A 436 -18.53 -15.32 -23.32
CA HIS A 436 -17.21 -14.91 -23.81
C HIS A 436 -16.11 -15.27 -22.79
N VAL A 437 -16.28 -14.95 -21.50
CA VAL A 437 -15.34 -15.30 -20.42
C VAL A 437 -15.10 -16.81 -20.37
N GLU A 438 -16.15 -17.63 -20.42
CA GLU A 438 -16.02 -19.10 -20.42
C GLU A 438 -15.25 -19.62 -21.64
N LYS A 439 -15.56 -19.12 -22.84
CA LYS A 439 -14.85 -19.50 -24.07
C LYS A 439 -13.39 -19.10 -24.00
N THR A 440 -13.11 -17.89 -23.55
CA THR A 440 -11.74 -17.38 -23.40
C THR A 440 -10.96 -18.16 -22.33
N ALA A 441 -11.59 -18.53 -21.21
CA ALA A 441 -10.97 -19.38 -20.20
C ALA A 441 -10.60 -20.77 -20.74
N LYS A 442 -11.52 -21.41 -21.48
CA LYS A 442 -11.26 -22.70 -22.13
C LYS A 442 -10.13 -22.60 -23.15
N ALA A 443 -10.14 -21.56 -23.99
CA ALA A 443 -9.10 -21.31 -24.98
C ALA A 443 -7.73 -21.06 -24.31
N LEU A 444 -7.68 -20.26 -23.23
CA LEU A 444 -6.45 -20.01 -22.48
C LEU A 444 -5.88 -21.31 -21.89
N LYS A 445 -6.76 -22.16 -21.33
CA LYS A 445 -6.37 -23.46 -20.78
C LYS A 445 -5.90 -24.42 -21.87
N ALA A 446 -6.57 -24.46 -23.02
CA ALA A 446 -6.22 -25.34 -24.13
C ALA A 446 -4.89 -24.94 -24.79
N VAL A 447 -4.66 -23.64 -24.98
CA VAL A 447 -3.47 -23.12 -25.69
C VAL A 447 -2.23 -23.09 -24.78
N TYR A 448 -2.39 -22.69 -23.51
CA TYR A 448 -1.25 -22.44 -22.60
C TYR A 448 -1.28 -23.22 -21.28
N GLY A 449 -2.35 -23.97 -20.98
CA GLY A 449 -2.50 -24.66 -19.69
C GLY A 449 -2.78 -23.73 -18.51
N ALA A 450 -3.01 -22.43 -18.76
CA ALA A 450 -3.18 -21.40 -17.74
C ALA A 450 -4.65 -21.15 -17.38
N ASP A 451 -4.87 -20.70 -16.15
CA ASP A 451 -6.20 -20.43 -15.60
C ASP A 451 -6.59 -18.96 -15.77
N LEU A 452 -7.88 -18.72 -16.01
CA LEU A 452 -8.48 -17.38 -16.04
C LEU A 452 -9.30 -17.15 -14.79
N THR A 453 -9.03 -16.03 -14.11
CA THR A 453 -9.90 -15.50 -13.06
C THR A 453 -10.44 -14.14 -13.45
N VAL A 454 -11.71 -13.88 -13.14
CA VAL A 454 -12.34 -12.58 -13.36
C VAL A 454 -12.91 -12.09 -12.05
N GLY A 455 -12.54 -10.87 -11.67
CA GLY A 455 -13.03 -10.19 -10.49
C GLY A 455 -13.59 -8.81 -10.82
N PHE A 456 -14.19 -8.19 -9.81
CA PHE A 456 -14.70 -6.84 -9.84
C PHE A 456 -14.23 -6.07 -8.62
N LYS A 457 -13.81 -4.83 -8.82
CA LYS A 457 -13.34 -3.92 -7.77
C LYS A 457 -14.11 -2.60 -7.88
N SER A 458 -14.89 -2.26 -6.87
CA SER A 458 -15.71 -1.04 -6.82
C SER A 458 -15.11 -0.01 -5.88
N PHE A 459 -14.86 1.19 -6.39
CA PHE A 459 -14.41 2.32 -5.59
C PHE A 459 -15.64 3.06 -5.07
N ARG A 460 -15.93 2.89 -3.77
CA ARG A 460 -17.08 3.53 -3.09
C ARG A 460 -16.71 4.95 -2.64
N GLY A 461 -16.48 5.85 -3.58
CA GLY A 461 -16.25 7.28 -3.29
C GLY A 461 -14.85 7.65 -2.80
N TYR A 462 -14.03 6.68 -2.38
CA TYR A 462 -12.62 6.87 -2.05
C TYR A 462 -11.72 6.40 -3.18
N TYR A 463 -10.64 7.14 -3.41
CA TYR A 463 -9.62 6.83 -4.40
C TYR A 463 -8.24 6.80 -3.74
N PRO A 464 -7.30 6.02 -4.30
CA PRO A 464 -5.88 6.12 -3.97
C PRO A 464 -5.39 7.58 -3.97
N PRO A 465 -4.52 7.98 -3.03
CA PRO A 465 -4.07 7.20 -1.87
C PRO A 465 -5.14 7.10 -0.78
N PHE A 466 -5.41 5.88 -0.31
CA PHE A 466 -6.32 5.67 0.82
C PHE A 466 -5.69 6.14 2.13
N LEU A 467 -6.41 6.98 2.87
CA LEU A 467 -5.98 7.46 4.18
C LEU A 467 -6.09 6.38 5.24
N TYR A 468 -5.45 6.62 6.38
CA TYR A 468 -5.53 5.73 7.53
C TYR A 468 -6.96 5.41 7.95
N GLY A 469 -7.29 4.13 7.90
CA GLY A 469 -8.61 3.62 8.31
C GLY A 469 -9.68 3.73 7.22
N GLU A 470 -9.39 4.35 6.07
CA GLU A 470 -10.25 4.24 4.90
C GLU A 470 -10.29 2.79 4.41
N ARG A 471 -11.46 2.35 3.97
CA ARG A 471 -11.63 1.00 3.45
C ARG A 471 -11.07 0.94 2.04
N GLU A 472 -10.00 0.18 1.85
CA GLU A 472 -9.53 -0.15 0.52
C GLU A 472 -10.61 -0.93 -0.24
N PRO A 473 -10.75 -0.72 -1.57
CA PRO A 473 -11.74 -1.43 -2.35
C PRO A 473 -11.46 -2.93 -2.31
N GLU A 474 -12.48 -3.69 -1.91
CA GLU A 474 -12.41 -5.14 -1.89
C GLU A 474 -12.68 -5.69 -3.30
N GLU A 475 -11.90 -6.69 -3.67
CA GLU A 475 -12.12 -7.43 -4.89
C GLU A 475 -13.15 -8.54 -4.65
N GLN A 476 -14.17 -8.56 -5.49
CA GLN A 476 -15.17 -9.62 -5.53
C GLN A 476 -14.89 -10.53 -6.72
N MET A 477 -14.70 -11.81 -6.45
CA MET A 477 -14.48 -12.82 -7.49
C MET A 477 -15.79 -13.14 -8.23
N ILE A 478 -15.78 -13.09 -9.56
CA ILE A 478 -16.93 -13.37 -10.42
C ILE A 478 -16.79 -14.75 -11.07
N PHE A 479 -15.61 -15.06 -11.57
CA PHE A 479 -15.35 -16.28 -12.33
C PHE A 479 -13.98 -16.84 -11.95
N ASP A 480 -13.93 -18.16 -11.77
CA ASP A 480 -12.73 -18.90 -11.45
C ASP A 480 -12.73 -20.20 -12.28
N SER A 481 -11.87 -20.24 -13.30
CA SER A 481 -11.77 -21.42 -14.18
C SER A 481 -11.30 -22.69 -13.45
N GLU A 482 -10.55 -22.56 -12.35
CA GLU A 482 -10.08 -23.70 -11.56
C GLU A 482 -11.22 -24.30 -10.74
N LYS A 483 -12.12 -23.45 -10.21
CA LYS A 483 -13.26 -23.85 -9.37
C LYS A 483 -14.56 -24.15 -10.12
N GLY A 484 -14.49 -24.29 -11.44
CA GLY A 484 -15.64 -24.69 -12.25
C GLY A 484 -16.53 -23.56 -12.77
N GLY A 485 -16.02 -22.31 -12.82
CA GLY A 485 -16.64 -21.23 -13.58
C GLY A 485 -17.18 -20.09 -12.73
N PHE A 486 -18.39 -19.62 -13.04
CA PHE A 486 -19.00 -18.48 -12.35
C PHE A 486 -19.28 -18.79 -10.89
N VAL A 487 -18.77 -17.93 -10.01
CA VAL A 487 -19.07 -17.98 -8.59
C VAL A 487 -20.48 -17.46 -8.42
N ARG A 488 -21.37 -18.29 -7.84
CA ARG A 488 -22.67 -17.78 -7.37
C ARG A 488 -22.37 -16.82 -6.24
N THR A 489 -22.42 -15.53 -6.53
CA THR A 489 -22.43 -14.51 -5.50
C THR A 489 -23.70 -14.77 -4.68
N ALA A 490 -23.57 -15.43 -3.53
CA ALA A 490 -24.57 -15.26 -2.49
C ALA A 490 -24.63 -13.75 -2.29
N GLN A 491 -25.74 -13.12 -2.63
CA GLN A 491 -25.98 -11.72 -2.33
C GLN A 491 -25.80 -11.57 -0.82
N ALA A 492 -24.60 -11.23 -0.38
CA ALA A 492 -24.34 -10.91 0.99
C ALA A 492 -25.11 -9.61 1.24
N HIS A 493 -26.20 -9.76 1.98
CA HIS A 493 -26.97 -8.68 2.57
C HIS A 493 -26.05 -7.57 3.07
N HIS A 494 -25.89 -6.51 2.27
CA HIS A 494 -25.39 -5.22 2.70
C HIS A 494 -26.47 -4.18 2.38
N HIS A 495 -27.69 -4.45 2.85
CA HIS A 495 -28.52 -3.39 3.41
C HIS A 495 -27.92 -3.06 4.77
N HIS A 496 -26.82 -2.30 4.80
CA HIS A 496 -26.59 -1.44 5.95
C HIS A 496 -27.46 -0.22 5.71
N HIS A 497 -28.46 -0.06 6.58
CA HIS A 497 -29.14 1.21 6.83
C HIS A 497 -28.10 2.32 6.88
N LEU A 498 -28.03 3.13 5.84
CA LEU A 498 -27.78 4.55 5.97
C LEU A 498 -29.16 5.14 6.21
N GLU A 499 -29.55 5.24 7.48
CA GLU A 499 -30.54 6.23 7.87
C GLU A 499 -29.79 7.56 7.81
N ASP A 500 -29.98 8.24 6.68
CA ASP A 500 -29.90 9.69 6.60
C ASP A 500 -31.00 10.23 7.53
N ASP A 501 -30.65 10.55 8.77
CA ASP A 501 -31.48 11.37 9.66
C ASP A 501 -30.95 12.81 9.60
N ASP A 502 -31.22 13.43 8.45
CA ASP A 502 -31.29 14.88 8.31
C ASP A 502 -32.64 15.32 8.89
N THR A 503 -32.70 15.44 10.22
CA THR A 503 -33.69 16.30 10.88
C THR A 503 -32.97 17.30 11.75
N SER A 504 -32.91 18.52 11.22
CA SER A 504 -32.94 19.74 12.00
C SER A 504 -34.05 19.66 13.05
N ASP A 505 -33.72 19.87 14.32
CA ASP A 505 -34.46 20.77 15.21
C ASP A 505 -33.68 20.96 16.52
N ASP A 506 -33.62 22.23 16.92
CA ASP A 506 -33.17 22.72 18.21
C ASP A 506 -33.93 22.04 19.36
N ASP A 507 -33.23 21.52 20.38
CA ASP A 507 -33.53 21.82 21.80
C ASP A 507 -32.60 21.09 22.78
N ASP A 508 -32.25 21.83 23.83
CA ASP A 508 -31.49 21.43 25.00
C ASP A 508 -32.01 20.14 25.69
N SER A 509 -31.13 19.18 26.00
CA SER A 509 -31.11 18.51 27.31
C SER A 509 -29.89 17.60 27.52
N ASP A 510 -29.28 17.75 28.71
CA ASP A 510 -28.42 16.79 29.39
C ASP A 510 -29.00 15.36 29.36
N ASP A 511 -28.21 14.35 28.95
CA ASP A 511 -27.63 13.34 29.86
C ASP A 511 -26.92 12.17 29.13
N THR A 512 -25.64 11.99 29.46
CA THR A 512 -24.87 10.75 29.73
C THR A 512 -25.14 9.39 29.02
N ASN A 513 -24.19 8.93 28.18
CA ASN A 513 -23.50 7.60 28.20
C ASN A 513 -22.56 7.47 26.97
N SER A 514 -21.23 7.39 27.08
CA SER A 514 -20.36 6.27 27.52
C SER A 514 -19.66 5.55 26.35
N ASP A 515 -18.74 6.27 25.70
CA ASP A 515 -17.51 5.69 25.14
C ASP A 515 -16.35 6.46 25.78
N GLU A 516 -15.71 5.85 26.78
CA GLU A 516 -14.74 6.52 27.67
C GLU A 516 -13.45 6.90 26.95
N GLU A 517 -13.52 8.08 26.36
CA GLU A 517 -12.47 9.00 26.01
C GLU A 517 -11.75 9.48 27.28
N TRP A 518 -10.64 8.83 27.67
CA TRP A 518 -9.86 9.33 28.81
C TRP A 518 -8.34 9.13 28.75
N THR A 519 -7.67 10.11 29.37
CA THR A 519 -6.24 10.43 29.34
C THR A 519 -5.64 10.40 30.74
N PRO A 520 -4.41 9.89 30.95
CA PRO A 520 -3.80 9.93 32.27
C PRO A 520 -3.37 11.36 32.64
N GLN A 521 -3.93 11.89 33.73
CA GLN A 521 -3.29 12.96 34.48
C GLN A 521 -2.07 12.39 35.23
N PRO A 522 -1.00 13.19 35.44
CA PRO A 522 0.13 12.75 36.24
C PRO A 522 -0.26 12.79 37.71
N THR A 523 -0.77 11.68 38.24
CA THR A 523 -0.75 11.43 39.68
C THR A 523 0.69 11.10 40.07
N VAL A 524 1.31 12.02 40.80
CA VAL A 524 2.50 11.75 41.60
C VAL A 524 2.07 10.75 42.68
N CYS A 525 2.28 9.46 42.43
CA CYS A 525 2.28 8.48 43.50
C CYS A 525 3.63 8.59 44.21
N VAL A 526 3.57 9.07 45.46
CA VAL A 526 4.63 8.94 46.48
C VAL A 526 4.84 7.46 46.78
#